data_AF-A0A7J3RZ23-F1
#
_entry.id   AF-A0A7J3RZ23-F1
#
_cell.length_a   1.000
_cell.length_b   1.000
_cell.length_c   1.000
_cell.angle_alpha   90.00
_cell.angle_beta   90.00
_cell.angle_gamma   90.00
#
_symmetry.space_group_name_H-M   'P 1'
#
loop_
_entity.id
_entity.type
_entity.pdbx_description
1 polymer ?
#
loop_
_entity_poly.entity_id
_entity_poly.type
_entity_poly.pdbx_seq_one_letter_code
_entity_poly.pdbx_strand_id
1 'polypeptide(L)'
;MSKSLFCRAMDREGKDKDIYGYEKRLEDAMRVLAGSRMAERNKETIRRFIDHLRVQGVSTGRLAKYAYHLKVIGEMLGTGKDFEDCTRKDIM
;
A
#
# COMPACT_ATOMS: atom_id res chain seq x y z
N MET A 1 14.62 -27.36 10.49
CA MET A 1 14.68 -25.94 10.88
C MET A 1 13.29 -25.34 10.73
N SER A 2 12.85 -24.64 11.77
CA SER A 2 11.46 -24.34 12.12
C SER A 2 10.72 -23.51 11.06
N LYS A 3 9.65 -24.08 10.49
CA LYS A 3 8.55 -23.30 9.90
C LYS A 3 7.86 -22.59 11.06
N SER A 4 8.14 -21.30 11.22
CA SER A 4 7.66 -20.53 12.36
C SER A 4 6.14 -20.65 12.49
N LEU A 5 5.72 -21.06 13.68
CA LEU A 5 4.34 -21.13 14.14
C LEU A 5 3.61 -19.77 14.13
N PHE A 6 4.28 -18.70 13.69
CA PHE A 6 3.78 -17.33 13.71
C PHE A 6 2.79 -17.03 12.58
N CYS A 7 2.90 -17.70 11.43
CA CYS A 7 1.99 -17.50 10.30
C CYS A 7 0.61 -18.17 10.45
N ARG A 8 0.37 -19.00 11.47
CA ARG A 8 -0.90 -19.72 11.65
C ARG A 8 -1.87 -19.08 12.66
N ALA A 9 -1.45 -18.04 13.38
CA ALA A 9 -2.22 -17.51 14.51
C ALA A 9 -3.15 -16.32 14.15
N MET A 10 -3.12 -15.81 12.92
CA MET A 10 -3.86 -14.59 12.52
C MET A 10 -5.01 -14.85 11.53
N ASP A 11 -5.38 -16.11 11.27
CA ASP A 11 -6.48 -16.48 10.35
C ASP A 11 -7.85 -16.64 11.04
N ARG A 12 -7.99 -16.20 12.29
CA ARG A 12 -9.20 -16.44 13.09
C ARG A 12 -9.72 -15.16 13.71
N GLU A 13 -10.33 -14.31 12.87
CA GLU A 13 -11.61 -13.63 13.09
C GLU A 13 -11.77 -12.48 12.09
N GLY A 14 -12.72 -12.67 11.16
CA GLY A 14 -13.00 -11.73 10.08
C GLY A 14 -13.62 -12.40 8.86
N LYS A 15 -14.37 -13.49 9.05
CA LYS A 15 -15.10 -14.20 8.00
C LYS A 15 -16.45 -13.53 7.69
N ASP A 16 -16.51 -12.21 7.80
CA ASP A 16 -17.62 -11.42 7.27
C ASP A 16 -17.18 -10.84 5.93
N LYS A 17 -17.32 -11.72 4.94
CA LYS A 17 -17.61 -11.47 3.53
C LYS A 17 -17.05 -10.14 3.00
N ASP A 18 -16.12 -10.27 2.07
CA ASP A 18 -15.72 -9.22 1.13
C ASP A 18 -16.90 -8.78 0.21
N ILE A 19 -18.02 -8.32 0.80
CA ILE A 19 -19.24 -7.85 0.12
C ILE A 19 -18.90 -6.66 -0.77
N TYR A 20 -17.84 -5.93 -0.42
CA TYR A 20 -17.42 -4.73 -1.10
C TYR A 20 -16.23 -4.92 -2.05
N GLY A 21 -15.55 -6.08 -2.09
CA GLY A 21 -14.40 -6.29 -2.98
C GLY A 21 -13.13 -5.53 -2.55
N TYR A 22 -12.94 -5.28 -1.25
CA TYR A 22 -11.82 -4.48 -0.74
C TYR A 22 -10.47 -5.17 -0.92
N GLU A 23 -10.39 -6.50 -0.81
CA GLU A 23 -9.14 -7.23 -1.06
C GLU A 23 -8.71 -7.07 -2.52
N LYS A 24 -9.64 -7.31 -3.45
CA LYS A 24 -9.42 -7.09 -4.88
C LYS A 24 -9.01 -5.65 -5.18
N ARG A 25 -9.63 -4.66 -4.55
CA ARG A 25 -9.24 -3.24 -4.71
C ARG A 25 -7.83 -2.96 -4.22
N LEU A 26 -7.42 -3.57 -3.10
CA LEU A 26 -6.06 -3.43 -2.62
C LEU A 26 -5.06 -4.08 -3.57
N GLU A 27 -5.35 -5.30 -4.06
CA GLU A 27 -4.54 -5.97 -5.07
C GLU A 27 -4.42 -5.13 -6.36
N ASP A 28 -5.53 -4.61 -6.87
CA ASP A 28 -5.54 -3.73 -8.03
C ASP A 28 -4.74 -2.45 -7.79
N ALA A 29 -4.88 -1.82 -6.61
CA ALA A 29 -4.09 -0.65 -6.25
C ALA A 29 -2.59 -0.95 -6.22
N MET A 30 -2.19 -2.11 -5.68
CA MET A 30 -0.79 -2.55 -5.65
C MET A 30 -0.27 -2.89 -7.06
N ARG A 31 -1.09 -3.50 -7.91
CA ARG A 31 -0.74 -3.79 -9.31
C ARG A 31 -0.53 -2.50 -10.11
N VAL A 32 -1.42 -1.53 -9.94
CA VAL A 32 -1.30 -0.22 -10.60
C VAL A 32 -0.09 0.55 -10.05
N LEU A 33 0.19 0.48 -8.74
CA LEU A 33 1.39 1.07 -8.14
C LEU A 33 2.66 0.55 -8.80
N ALA A 34 2.78 -0.76 -9.02
CA ALA A 34 3.96 -1.34 -9.67
C ALA A 34 4.21 -0.75 -11.07
N GLY A 35 3.14 -0.52 -11.85
CA GLY A 35 3.21 0.07 -13.20
C GLY A 35 3.24 1.60 -13.25
N SER A 36 3.18 2.29 -12.10
CA SER A 36 3.08 3.75 -12.06
C SER A 36 4.37 4.45 -12.52
N ARG A 37 4.22 5.66 -13.07
CA ARG A 37 5.33 6.50 -13.52
C ARG A 37 5.89 7.35 -12.37
N MET A 38 6.52 6.69 -11.41
CA MET A 38 7.22 7.35 -10.30
C MET A 38 8.56 6.68 -10.01
N ALA A 39 9.39 7.31 -9.19
CA ALA A 39 10.64 6.70 -8.72
C ALA A 39 10.39 5.34 -8.05
N GLU A 40 11.23 4.34 -8.34
CA GLU A 40 11.08 2.98 -7.78
C GLU A 40 11.15 2.97 -6.25
N ARG A 41 11.97 3.85 -5.66
CA ARG A 41 12.07 4.03 -4.21
C ARG A 41 10.76 4.48 -3.58
N ASN A 42 9.99 5.34 -4.27
CA ASN A 42 8.67 5.75 -3.82
C ASN A 42 7.67 4.59 -3.86
N LYS A 43 7.71 3.75 -4.90
CA LYS A 43 6.88 2.54 -4.99
C LYS A 43 7.16 1.58 -3.83
N GLU A 44 8.43 1.34 -3.55
CA GLU A 44 8.84 0.48 -2.43
C GLU A 44 8.42 1.06 -1.08
N THR A 45 8.57 2.37 -0.90
CA THR A 45 8.16 3.06 0.32
C THR A 45 6.66 2.90 0.57
N ILE A 46 5.83 3.09 -0.46
CA ILE A 46 4.38 2.87 -0.37
C ILE A 46 4.08 1.42 -0.01
N ARG A 47 4.71 0.45 -0.69
CA ARG A 47 4.50 -0.98 -0.40
C ARG A 47 4.80 -1.31 1.06
N ARG A 48 5.96 -0.90 1.57
CA ARG A 48 6.37 -1.13 2.96
C ARG A 48 5.42 -0.46 3.95
N PHE A 49 4.95 0.75 3.64
CA PHE A 49 3.97 1.45 4.46
C PHE A 49 2.63 0.71 4.52
N ILE A 50 2.11 0.24 3.39
CA ILE A 50 0.87 -0.54 3.33
C ILE A 50 1.01 -1.87 4.09
N ASP A 51 2.12 -2.58 3.91
CA ASP A 51 2.40 -3.83 4.64
C ASP A 51 2.46 -3.59 6.16
N HIS A 52 3.10 -2.49 6.59
CA HIS A 52 3.15 -2.11 8.00
C HIS A 52 1.75 -1.86 8.58
N LEU A 53 0.92 -1.08 7.90
CA LEU A 53 -0.46 -0.80 8.35
C LEU A 53 -1.33 -2.06 8.35
N ARG A 54 -1.11 -2.98 7.40
CA ARG A 54 -1.80 -4.27 7.37
C ARG A 54 -1.49 -5.09 8.62
N VAL A 55 -0.22 -5.16 9.04
CA VAL A 55 0.19 -5.85 10.27
C VAL A 55 -0.41 -5.19 11.51
N GLN A 56 -0.64 -3.88 11.50
CA GLN A 56 -1.33 -3.14 12.56
C GLN A 56 -2.85 -3.31 12.57
N GLY A 57 -3.43 -4.09 11.65
CA GLY A 57 -4.87 -4.34 11.60
C GLY A 57 -5.69 -3.20 10.98
N VAL A 58 -5.06 -2.32 10.19
CA VAL A 58 -5.80 -1.30 9.44
C VAL A 58 -6.68 -1.97 8.39
N SER A 59 -7.94 -1.53 8.29
CA SER A 59 -8.91 -2.13 7.37
C SER A 59 -8.48 -2.02 5.91
N THR A 60 -8.77 -3.07 5.13
CA THR A 60 -8.40 -3.17 3.71
C THR A 60 -8.90 -1.99 2.88
N GLY A 61 -10.10 -1.47 3.18
CA GLY A 61 -10.62 -0.28 2.52
C GLY A 61 -9.77 0.99 2.76
N ARG A 62 -9.21 1.16 3.96
CA ARG A 62 -8.27 2.26 4.25
C ARG A 62 -6.93 2.04 3.56
N LEU A 63 -6.42 0.80 3.57
CA LEU A 63 -5.19 0.46 2.85
C LEU A 63 -5.29 0.79 1.35
N ALA A 64 -6.39 0.38 0.70
CA ALA A 64 -6.63 0.67 -0.72
C ALA A 64 -6.69 2.19 -0.97
N LYS A 65 -7.36 2.94 -0.10
CA LYS A 65 -7.45 4.41 -0.18
C LYS A 65 -6.06 5.06 -0.05
N TYR A 66 -5.25 4.63 0.91
CA TYR A 66 -3.90 5.17 1.10
C TYR A 66 -3.00 4.84 -0.08
N ALA A 67 -3.01 3.59 -0.56
CA ALA A 67 -2.23 3.18 -1.73
C ALA A 67 -2.59 4.04 -2.96
N TYR A 68 -3.89 4.27 -3.20
CA TYR A 68 -4.35 5.12 -4.29
C TYR A 68 -3.84 6.57 -4.20
N HIS A 69 -4.02 7.24 -3.06
CA HIS A 69 -3.62 8.64 -2.93
C HIS A 69 -2.10 8.82 -3.00
N LEU A 70 -1.34 7.93 -2.35
CA LEU A 70 0.12 7.98 -2.41
C LEU A 70 0.65 7.71 -3.83
N LYS A 71 -0.01 6.83 -4.58
CA LYS A 71 0.28 6.60 -6.00
C LYS A 71 0.04 7.86 -6.83
N VAL A 72 -1.09 8.55 -6.65
CA VAL A 72 -1.37 9.80 -7.37
C VAL A 72 -0.31 10.85 -7.06
N ILE A 73 0.05 11.03 -5.79
CA ILE A 73 1.11 11.97 -5.39
C ILE A 73 2.46 11.59 -6.02
N GLY A 74 2.84 10.31 -5.95
CA GLY A 74 4.08 9.84 -6.56
C GLY A 74 4.13 10.04 -8.08
N GLU A 75 3.01 9.85 -8.77
CA GLU A 75 2.92 10.14 -10.22
C GLU A 75 3.00 11.63 -10.53
N MET A 76 2.44 12.50 -9.68
CA MET A 76 2.57 13.96 -9.84
C MET A 76 4.03 14.41 -9.76
N LEU A 77 4.82 13.76 -8.91
CA LEU A 77 6.26 14.01 -8.77
C LEU A 77 7.09 13.39 -9.90
N GLY A 78 6.51 12.41 -10.61
CA GLY A 78 7.17 11.69 -11.69
C GLY A 78 8.35 10.82 -11.23
N THR A 79 9.24 10.49 -12.16
CA THR A 79 10.40 9.61 -11.92
C THR A 79 11.63 10.35 -11.40
N GLY A 80 11.59 11.68 -11.31
CA GLY A 80 12.76 12.50 -11.01
C GLY A 80 12.92 12.90 -9.55
N LYS A 81 11.97 12.55 -8.68
CA LYS A 81 11.96 13.03 -7.29
C LYS A 81 11.44 11.99 -6.31
N ASP A 82 12.21 11.76 -5.25
CA ASP A 82 11.83 10.90 -4.13
C ASP A 82 10.98 11.68 -3.11
N PHE A 83 10.13 10.98 -2.36
CA PHE A 83 9.29 11.59 -1.32
C PHE A 83 10.10 12.31 -0.23
N GLU A 84 11.29 11.82 0.09
CA GLU A 84 12.15 12.43 1.11
C GLU A 84 12.66 13.82 0.71
N ASP A 85 12.79 14.07 -0.61
CA ASP A 85 13.25 15.35 -1.15
C ASP A 85 12.08 16.31 -1.45
N CYS A 86 10.85 15.86 -1.21
CA CYS A 86 9.64 16.63 -1.49
C CYS A 86 9.33 17.64 -0.38
N THR A 87 8.93 18.82 -0.82
CA THR A 87 8.45 19.90 0.02
C THR A 87 6.98 20.18 -0.28
N ARG A 88 6.34 21.03 0.52
CA ARG A 88 4.93 21.42 0.28
C ARG A 88 4.69 21.99 -1.13
N LYS A 89 5.68 22.67 -1.72
CA LYS A 89 5.60 23.30 -3.05
C LYS A 89 5.55 22.30 -4.20
N ASP A 90 5.86 21.03 -3.94
CA ASP A 90 5.86 19.99 -4.97
C ASP A 90 4.47 19.34 -5.15
N ILE A 91 3.53 19.65 -4.25
CA ILE A 91 2.17 19.09 -4.20
C ILE A 91 1.10 20.20 -4.31
N MET A 92 1.44 21.43 -3.93
CA MET A 92 0.61 22.64 -4.01
C MET A 92 1.16 23.61 -5.06
#